data_AF-A0A4X2M7F9-F1
#
_entry.id   AF-A0A4X2M7F9-F1
#
_cell.length_a   1.000
_cell.length_b   1.000
_cell.length_c   1.000
_cell.angle_alpha   90.00
_cell.angle_beta   90.00
_cell.angle_gamma   90.00
#
_symmetry.space_group_name_H-M   'P 1'
#
loop_
_entity.id
_entity.type
_entity.pdbx_description
1 polymer ?
#
loop_
_entity_poly.entity_id
_entity_poly.type
_entity_poly.pdbx_seq_one_letter_code
_entity_poly.pdbx_strand_id
1 'polypeptide(L)'
;MCVLCLLVIISATSYGVQEVNKVKRFVGPGLDDVVGISVMITGGPWPGRLFKMCHNYLGELGEDQLYSEYRQGGREALERLLCRDTCPEEEMPGQEEFLRKEL
;
A
#
# COMPACT_ATOMS: atom_id res chain seq x y z
N MET A 1 -7.67 16.79 -10.58
CA MET A 1 -7.68 16.26 -9.18
C MET A 1 -8.61 15.06 -9.11
N CYS A 2 -8.09 13.89 -9.48
CA CYS A 2 -8.82 12.62 -9.39
C CYS A 2 -9.33 12.35 -7.96
N VAL A 3 -10.55 11.82 -7.86
CA VAL A 3 -11.15 11.30 -6.62
C VAL A 3 -10.25 10.26 -5.94
N LEU A 4 -9.45 9.54 -6.72
CA LEU A 4 -8.47 8.54 -6.28
C LEU A 4 -7.26 9.14 -5.53
N CYS A 5 -6.59 10.17 -6.07
CA CYS A 5 -5.55 10.86 -5.30
C CYS A 5 -6.15 11.68 -4.16
N LEU A 6 -7.37 12.22 -4.29
CA LEU A 6 -8.07 12.87 -3.17
C LEU A 6 -8.29 11.91 -2.00
N LEU A 7 -8.67 10.64 -2.24
CA LEU A 7 -8.79 9.62 -1.21
C LEU A 7 -7.43 9.28 -0.56
N VAL A 8 -6.36 9.14 -1.35
CA VAL A 8 -4.99 8.91 -0.82
C VAL A 8 -4.51 10.11 0.01
N ILE A 9 -4.83 11.34 -0.39
CA ILE A 9 -4.48 12.58 0.34
C ILE A 9 -5.25 12.68 1.66
N ILE A 10 -6.55 12.39 1.65
CA ILE A 10 -7.42 12.45 2.84
C ILE A 10 -7.06 11.34 3.84
N SER A 11 -6.66 10.16 3.35
CA SER A 11 -6.29 9.02 4.19
C SER A 11 -4.80 8.94 4.52
N ALA A 12 -3.94 9.84 4.02
CA ALA A 12 -2.48 9.77 4.18
C ALA A 12 -2.01 9.66 5.65
N THR A 13 -2.80 10.18 6.59
CA THR A 13 -2.53 10.11 8.04
C THR A 13 -2.81 8.73 8.66
N SER A 14 -3.63 7.91 8.00
CA SER A 14 -3.91 6.52 8.38
C SER A 14 -2.86 5.53 7.90
N TYR A 15 -1.93 5.97 7.05
CA TYR A 15 -0.80 5.18 6.61
C TYR A 15 0.44 5.45 7.47
N GLY A 16 1.26 4.42 7.64
CA GLY A 16 2.47 4.53 8.42
C GLY A 16 3.41 3.36 8.20
N VAL A 17 4.46 3.32 9.03
CA VAL A 17 5.46 2.27 8.99
C VAL A 17 5.43 1.47 10.28
N GLN A 18 5.45 0.16 10.14
CA GLN A 18 5.56 -0.80 11.21
C GLN A 18 6.86 -1.60 11.04
N GLU A 19 7.46 -2.05 12.15
CA GLU A 19 8.55 -3.02 12.11
C GLU A 19 8.00 -4.46 12.31
N VAL A 20 8.24 -5.32 11.34
CA VAL A 20 7.88 -6.75 11.36
C VAL A 20 9.15 -7.55 11.07
N ASN A 21 9.54 -8.44 11.98
CA ASN A 21 10.77 -9.25 11.83
C ASN A 21 12.02 -8.40 11.53
N LYS A 22 12.16 -7.24 12.19
CA LYS A 22 13.23 -6.25 11.97
C LYS A 22 13.24 -5.57 10.59
N VAL A 23 12.18 -5.78 9.80
CA VAL A 23 11.99 -5.13 8.50
C VAL A 23 10.88 -4.10 8.62
N LYS A 24 11.14 -2.90 8.11
CA LYS A 24 10.15 -1.83 8.07
C LYS A 24 9.19 -2.06 6.92
N ARG A 25 7.91 -2.25 7.22
CA ARG A 25 6.82 -2.44 6.26
C ARG A 25 5.85 -1.28 6.33
N PHE A 26 5.30 -0.91 5.18
CA PHE A 26 4.25 0.09 5.10
C PHE A 26 2.91 -0.57 5.39
N VAL A 27 2.07 0.09 6.20
CA VAL A 27 0.77 -0.43 6.63
C VAL A 27 -0.26 0.70 6.56
N GLY A 28 -1.52 0.34 6.35
CA GLY A 28 -2.64 1.27 6.27
C GLY A 28 -3.83 0.70 5.50
N PRO A 29 -4.91 1.47 5.35
CA PRO A 29 -6.14 0.98 4.74
C PRO A 29 -5.93 0.44 3.33
N GLY A 30 -6.40 -0.79 3.08
CA GLY A 30 -6.31 -1.45 1.78
C GLY A 30 -4.98 -2.13 1.48
N LEU A 31 -4.03 -2.14 2.43
CA LEU A 31 -2.86 -3.03 2.44
C LEU A 31 -3.16 -4.21 3.38
N ASP A 32 -2.50 -5.35 3.16
CA ASP A 32 -2.72 -6.53 4.00
C ASP A 32 -2.40 -6.27 5.47
N ASP A 33 -3.30 -6.73 6.33
CA ASP A 33 -3.16 -6.60 7.77
C ASP A 33 -2.08 -7.56 8.26
N VAL A 34 -1.10 -7.00 8.97
CA VAL A 34 -0.14 -7.81 9.72
C VAL A 34 -0.87 -8.36 10.96
N VAL A 35 -1.01 -9.68 11.03
CA VAL A 35 -1.65 -10.35 12.17
C VAL A 35 -0.84 -10.13 13.46
N GLY A 36 -1.41 -9.41 14.42
CA GLY A 36 -0.82 -9.18 15.74
C GLY A 36 -0.93 -7.73 16.22
N ILE A 37 -0.67 -7.48 17.50
CA ILE A 37 -0.58 -6.11 18.04
C ILE A 37 0.73 -5.50 17.59
N SER A 38 0.66 -4.35 16.93
CA SER A 38 1.83 -3.62 16.47
C SER A 38 1.73 -2.13 16.70
N VAL A 39 2.89 -1.48 16.76
CA VAL A 39 2.98 -0.03 16.82
C VAL A 39 3.30 0.48 15.43
N MET A 40 2.35 1.21 14.84
CA MET A 40 2.56 1.94 13.60
C MET A 40 3.04 3.36 13.91
N ILE A 41 4.09 3.79 13.21
CA ILE A 41 4.56 5.17 13.22
C ILE A 41 3.90 5.90 12.04
N THR A 42 2.92 6.74 12.34
CA THR A 42 2.23 7.60 11.37
C THR A 42 2.81 9.02 11.35
N GLY A 43 2.43 9.81 10.34
CA GLY A 43 2.85 11.21 10.22
C GLY A 43 4.31 11.38 9.79
N GLY A 44 4.94 12.49 10.22
CA GLY A 44 6.31 12.81 9.82
C GLY A 44 6.46 12.98 8.30
N PRO A 45 7.48 12.38 7.66
CA PRO A 45 7.70 12.54 6.22
C PRO A 45 6.74 11.72 5.35
N TRP A 46 5.99 10.77 5.92
CA TRP A 46 5.20 9.79 5.15
C TRP A 46 4.07 10.41 4.34
N PRO A 47 3.23 11.33 4.87
CA PRO A 47 2.20 11.98 4.07
C PRO A 47 2.77 12.74 2.86
N GLY A 48 3.90 13.44 3.04
CA GLY A 48 4.57 14.16 1.95
C GLY A 48 5.16 13.22 0.89
N ARG A 49 5.71 12.07 1.30
CA ARG A 49 6.23 11.04 0.39
C ARG A 49 5.11 10.38 -0.43
N LEU A 50 4.01 10.02 0.23
CA LEU A 50 2.82 9.46 -0.44
C LEU A 50 2.21 10.46 -1.42
N PHE A 51 2.10 11.73 -1.03
CA PHE A 51 1.63 12.79 -1.91
C PHE A 51 2.48 12.90 -3.17
N LYS A 52 3.80 12.97 -3.00
CA LYS A 52 4.74 13.06 -4.12
C LYS A 52 4.63 11.84 -5.05
N MET A 53 4.50 10.64 -4.48
CA MET A 53 4.32 9.42 -5.26
C MET A 53 3.01 9.44 -6.07
N CYS A 54 1.87 9.84 -5.47
CA CYS A 54 0.59 9.97 -6.19
C CYS A 54 0.71 10.94 -7.36
N HIS A 55 1.36 12.08 -7.14
CA HIS A 55 1.58 13.07 -8.19
C HIS A 55 2.49 12.58 -9.32
N ASN A 56 3.51 11.79 -9.00
CA ASN A 56 4.36 11.17 -10.03
C ASN A 56 3.53 10.20 -10.89
N TYR A 57 2.74 9.32 -10.29
CA TYR A 57 1.86 8.41 -11.05
C TYR A 57 0.83 9.15 -11.91
N LEU A 58 0.22 10.21 -11.37
CA LEU A 58 -0.68 11.07 -12.16
C LEU A 58 0.04 11.73 -13.33
N GLY A 59 1.27 12.18 -13.15
CA GLY A 59 2.07 12.82 -14.21
C GLY A 59 2.55 11.85 -15.28
N GLU A 60 2.85 10.60 -14.90
CA GLU A 60 3.35 9.56 -15.80
C GLU A 60 2.24 8.88 -16.61
N LEU A 61 1.13 8.52 -15.96
CA LEU A 61 0.03 7.77 -16.58
C LEU A 61 -1.13 8.66 -17.03
N GLY A 62 -1.30 9.83 -16.43
CA GLY A 62 -2.44 10.71 -16.68
C GLY A 62 -3.73 10.25 -15.99
N GLU A 63 -4.62 11.21 -15.74
CA GLU A 63 -5.88 11.00 -15.02
C GLU A 63 -6.86 10.11 -15.79
N ASP A 64 -6.91 10.27 -17.12
CA ASP A 64 -7.84 9.53 -17.99
C ASP A 64 -7.50 8.03 -18.03
N GLN A 65 -6.22 7.68 -18.13
CA GLN A 65 -5.79 6.29 -18.14
C GLN A 65 -6.11 5.62 -16.79
N LEU A 66 -5.72 6.25 -15.69
CA LEU A 66 -5.98 5.74 -14.34
C LEU A 66 -7.48 5.53 -14.09
N TYR A 67 -8.31 6.48 -14.52
CA TYR A 67 -9.76 6.35 -14.37
C TYR A 67 -10.34 5.26 -15.27
N SER A 68 -9.89 5.16 -16.52
CA SER A 68 -10.37 4.14 -17.46
C SER A 68 -10.02 2.72 -17.02
N GLU A 69 -8.82 2.52 -16.47
CA GLU A 69 -8.35 1.23 -15.95
C GLU A 69 -9.14 0.83 -14.71
N TYR A 70 -9.36 1.77 -13.78
CA TYR A 70 -10.24 1.56 -12.64
C TYR A 70 -11.68 1.21 -13.05
N ARG A 71 -12.21 1.86 -14.10
CA ARG A 71 -13.57 1.59 -14.60
C ARG A 71 -13.72 0.22 -15.24
N GLN A 72 -12.67 -0.30 -15.87
CA GLN A 72 -12.69 -1.57 -16.59
C GLN A 72 -12.41 -2.76 -15.67
N GLY A 73 -11.42 -2.65 -14.79
CA GLY A 73 -10.94 -3.76 -13.96
C GLY A 73 -10.90 -3.49 -12.47
N GLY A 74 -11.48 -2.39 -12.01
CA GLY A 74 -11.59 -2.07 -10.58
C GLY A 74 -10.25 -1.77 -9.91
N ARG A 75 -10.18 -2.04 -8.60
CA ARG A 75 -8.97 -1.79 -7.79
C ARG A 75 -7.78 -2.63 -8.24
N GLU A 76 -7.97 -3.91 -8.48
CA GLU A 76 -6.89 -4.85 -8.82
C GLU A 76 -6.21 -4.53 -10.15
N ALA A 77 -6.97 -4.11 -11.16
CA ALA A 77 -6.38 -3.71 -12.44
C ALA A 77 -5.57 -2.43 -12.31
N LEU A 78 -6.08 -1.47 -11.54
CA LEU A 78 -5.36 -0.25 -11.24
C LEU A 78 -4.07 -0.53 -10.44
N GLU A 79 -4.13 -1.43 -9.47
CA GLU A 79 -2.96 -1.85 -8.69
C GLU A 79 -1.90 -2.51 -9.58
N ARG A 80 -2.29 -3.43 -10.46
CA ARG A 80 -1.37 -4.03 -11.45
C ARG A 80 -0.72 -3.01 -12.37
N LEU A 81 -1.44 -1.96 -12.76
CA LEU A 81 -0.89 -0.87 -13.56
C LEU A 81 0.14 -0.05 -12.76
N LEU A 82 -0.20 0.34 -11.54
CA LEU A 82 0.63 1.20 -10.69
C LEU A 82 1.87 0.48 -10.15
N CYS A 83 1.73 -0.81 -9.85
CA CYS A 83 2.72 -1.60 -9.13
C CYS A 83 3.54 -2.54 -10.01
N ARG A 84 3.38 -2.45 -11.34
CA ARG A 84 3.97 -3.36 -12.34
C ARG A 84 5.44 -3.71 -12.11
N ASP A 85 6.24 -2.71 -11.74
CA ASP A 85 7.70 -2.86 -11.56
C ASP A 85 8.12 -2.79 -10.07
N THR A 86 7.18 -2.64 -9.14
CA THR A 86 7.46 -2.28 -7.73
C THR A 86 6.94 -3.30 -6.72
N CYS A 87 5.88 -4.06 -7.05
CA CYS A 87 5.40 -5.13 -6.17
C CYS A 87 6.12 -6.45 -6.47
N PRO A 88 6.68 -7.13 -5.46
CA PRO A 88 7.16 -8.49 -5.62
C PRO A 88 5.97 -9.43 -5.91
N GLU A 89 6.17 -10.43 -6.78
CA GLU A 89 5.26 -11.59 -6.85
C GLU A 89 5.23 -12.27 -5.48
N GLU A 90 4.04 -12.51 -4.93
CA GLU A 90 3.87 -13.08 -3.60
C GLU A 90 4.56 -14.45 -3.45
N GLU A 91 5.70 -14.50 -2.75
CA GLU A 91 6.04 -15.68 -1.96
C GLU A 91 5.51 -15.46 -0.55
N MET A 92 4.37 -16.08 -0.24
CA MET A 92 3.84 -16.22 1.12
C MET A 92 4.67 -17.29 1.87
N PRO A 93 5.57 -16.95 2.83
CA PRO A 93 6.14 -17.97 3.69
C PRO A 93 5.09 -18.29 4.75
N GLY A 94 4.63 -19.54 4.72
CA GLY A 94 3.58 -20.08 5.57
C GLY A 94 3.71 -19.69 7.04
N GLN A 95 2.58 -19.26 7.59
CA GLN A 95 2.39 -18.95 9.00
C GLN A 95 2.26 -20.22 9.87
N GLU A 96 2.91 -21.32 9.49
CA GLU A 96 2.92 -22.60 10.20
C GLU A 96 4.33 -22.98 10.68
N GLU A 97 4.90 -22.26 11.66
CA GLU A 97 5.96 -22.89 12.49
C GLU A 97 6.10 -22.35 13.92
N PHE A 98 5.12 -21.61 14.46
CA PHE A 98 5.17 -21.17 15.87
C PHE A 98 4.20 -21.90 16.81
N LEU A 99 3.29 -22.73 16.30
CA LEU A 99 2.30 -23.49 17.09
C LEU A 99 2.62 -24.99 17.24
N ARG A 100 3.92 -25.36 17.18
CA ARG A 100 4.36 -26.75 17.42
C ARG A 100 5.52 -26.92 18.41
N LYS A 101 5.99 -25.86 19.06
CA LYS A 101 7.05 -25.94 20.08
C LYS A 101 6.57 -25.94 21.54
N GLU A 102 5.28 -26.12 21.78
CA GLU A 102 4.70 -26.30 23.13
C GLU A 102 3.98 -27.66 23.23
N LEU A 103 4.68 -28.74 22.86
CA LEU A 103 4.32 -30.13 23.18
C LEU A 103 5.56 -30.88 23.67
#